data_AF-A0AAW1Z0K6-F1
#
_entry.id   AF-A0AAW1Z0K6-F1
#
_cell.length_a   1.000
_cell.length_b   1.000
_cell.length_c   1.000
_cell.angle_alpha   90.00
_cell.angle_beta   90.00
_cell.angle_gamma   90.00
#
_symmetry.space_group_name_H-M   'P 1'
#
loop_
_entity.id
_entity.type
_entity.pdbx_description
1 polymer ?
#
loop_
_entity_poly.entity_id
_entity_poly.type
_entity_poly.pdbx_seq_one_letter_code
_entity_poly.pdbx_strand_id
1 'polypeptide(L)'
;MLQRVTSYTDCDAYHVIVGALSSVFEQMTSLRQQELTPVLLGYLKQRRASGSTCSTNSSNLSTCLWACFGKFSIYVDYEDLRGLIEGFGSFEALDLLSASQVAQLAAQSGALNNADLIRLVFDRLDGDNALQDVGEFLTALLRTSQALDINPVVRDIMMNRAFAILSLHFEDFEIHDWVSWFTVKLVPLLPSLTAEMLQRVTSYTDCNAYHVIVGALSSVFEQMTSLRQQELTPVLLGYLKQRRASGSTCSTNSSNLSTCLWACFGKFSIYVDYEDLRGLIEGFGSFEALDLLSASQVAQLAAQSGALNNADLIRLVFDRLDGDNALQDVGEFLTALLRTSQALDINPVVRDIMMNRAFAILSLHFEDFEIHDWVSWFTVKLVPLLPSLTAEMLQRVTSYTDCDAYHVIVGALSSVFEQMTSLRQQELTPVLLGYLKQRRASGSTCSTNSSNLSTCLWACFGKFSIYVDYEDLRGLIEGFGSFEALDLLSASQVAQLAAQSGALNNADLIRLVFDRLDGDNALQDVGEFLTALLRTSQVCSRFGHQSCGERHHDESGLRHPQPPF
;
A
#
# COMPACT_ATOMS: atom_id res chain seq x y z
N MET A 1 8.09 -57.26 36.00
CA MET A 1 7.21 -57.51 37.17
C MET A 1 5.83 -56.93 36.94
N LEU A 2 5.69 -55.60 36.75
CA LEU A 2 4.39 -54.96 36.50
C LEU A 2 3.62 -55.57 35.31
N GLN A 3 4.25 -55.76 34.15
CA GLN A 3 3.66 -56.46 32.98
C GLN A 3 3.09 -57.86 33.30
N ARG A 4 3.72 -58.57 34.25
CA ARG A 4 3.32 -59.94 34.64
C ARG A 4 2.21 -59.93 35.69
N VAL A 5 2.08 -58.83 36.43
CA VAL A 5 1.00 -58.61 37.41
C VAL A 5 -0.25 -58.13 36.66
N THR A 6 -0.11 -57.19 35.73
CA THR A 6 -1.24 -56.66 34.96
C THR A 6 -1.85 -57.68 34.00
N SER A 7 -1.12 -58.71 33.56
CA SER A 7 -1.68 -59.75 32.66
C SER A 7 -2.76 -60.64 33.29
N TYR A 8 -2.93 -60.63 34.61
CA TYR A 8 -3.90 -61.48 35.36
C TYR A 8 -4.88 -60.69 36.22
N THR A 9 -4.86 -59.36 36.18
CA THR A 9 -5.73 -58.49 36.99
C THR A 9 -7.03 -58.17 36.27
N ASP A 10 -8.11 -57.99 37.03
CA ASP A 10 -9.34 -57.35 36.54
C ASP A 10 -9.20 -55.81 36.55
N CYS A 11 -10.23 -55.09 36.09
CA CYS A 11 -10.17 -53.63 36.01
C CYS A 11 -10.08 -52.97 37.40
N ASP A 12 -10.72 -53.54 38.42
CA ASP A 12 -10.70 -52.99 39.78
C ASP A 12 -9.30 -53.10 40.41
N ALA A 13 -8.65 -54.26 40.29
CA ALA A 13 -7.28 -54.46 40.74
C ALA A 13 -6.29 -53.57 39.95
N TYR A 14 -6.54 -53.35 38.65
CA TYR A 14 -5.75 -52.42 37.85
C TYR A 14 -5.85 -50.98 38.37
N HIS A 15 -7.06 -50.48 38.63
CA HIS A 15 -7.27 -49.13 39.15
C HIS A 15 -6.56 -48.90 40.50
N VAL A 16 -6.56 -49.91 41.38
CA VAL A 16 -5.80 -49.87 42.65
C VAL A 16 -4.30 -49.75 42.39
N ILE A 17 -3.76 -50.51 41.42
CA ILE A 17 -2.35 -50.44 41.04
C ILE A 17 -2.00 -49.05 40.49
N VAL A 18 -2.81 -48.50 39.58
CA VAL A 18 -2.59 -47.16 39.01
C VAL A 18 -2.64 -46.09 40.09
N GLY A 19 -3.59 -46.17 41.03
CA GLY A 19 -3.68 -45.25 42.17
C GLY A 19 -2.44 -45.31 43.07
N ALA A 20 -1.96 -46.52 43.37
CA ALA A 20 -0.74 -46.72 44.16
C ALA A 20 0.52 -46.23 43.44
N LEU A 21 0.63 -46.44 42.12
CA LEU A 21 1.77 -45.92 41.34
C LEU A 21 1.72 -44.39 41.26
N SER A 22 0.52 -43.81 41.14
CA SER A 22 0.33 -42.36 41.07
C SER A 22 0.68 -41.65 42.38
N SER A 23 0.47 -42.29 43.54
CA SER A 23 0.83 -41.70 44.85
C SER A 23 2.34 -41.60 45.08
N VAL A 24 3.14 -42.46 44.43
CA VAL A 24 4.61 -42.43 44.48
C VAL A 24 5.24 -41.83 43.22
N PHE A 25 4.44 -41.23 42.33
CA PHE A 25 4.88 -40.72 41.03
C PHE A 25 6.05 -39.72 41.14
N GLU A 26 5.94 -38.75 42.06
CA GLU A 26 6.99 -37.73 42.28
C GLU A 26 8.31 -38.31 42.81
N GLN A 27 8.28 -39.54 43.34
CA GLN A 27 9.47 -40.24 43.84
C GLN A 27 10.15 -41.06 42.75
N MET A 28 9.51 -41.22 41.59
CA MET A 28 10.07 -41.94 40.44
C MET A 28 10.93 -41.02 39.58
N THR A 29 12.05 -41.53 39.06
CA THR A 29 12.79 -40.83 37.99
C THR A 29 11.92 -40.70 36.75
N SER A 30 12.08 -39.62 35.97
CA SER A 30 11.36 -39.42 34.71
C SER A 30 11.48 -40.62 33.75
N LEU A 31 12.67 -41.21 33.62
CA LEU A 31 12.88 -42.44 32.82
C LEU A 31 11.94 -43.57 33.27
N ARG A 32 11.83 -43.78 34.59
CA ARG A 32 10.97 -44.81 35.15
C ARG A 32 9.49 -44.52 34.91
N GLN A 33 9.08 -43.25 35.00
CA GLN A 33 7.70 -42.88 34.69
C GLN A 33 7.37 -43.20 33.23
N GLN A 34 8.25 -42.83 32.31
CA GLN A 34 8.11 -43.11 30.87
C GLN A 34 8.14 -44.62 30.55
N GLU A 35 8.94 -45.43 31.24
CA GLU A 35 8.95 -46.89 31.05
C GLU A 35 7.65 -47.58 31.49
N LEU A 36 6.98 -47.04 32.51
CA LEU A 36 5.76 -47.62 33.06
C LEU A 36 4.53 -47.27 32.22
N THR A 37 4.50 -46.10 31.59
CA THR A 37 3.35 -45.64 30.79
C THR A 37 2.96 -46.61 29.66
N PRO A 38 3.87 -47.13 28.81
CA PRO A 38 3.54 -48.12 27.78
C PRO A 38 2.99 -49.42 28.34
N VAL A 39 3.36 -49.80 29.57
CA VAL A 39 2.84 -51.00 30.24
C VAL A 39 1.37 -50.81 30.63
N LEU A 40 1.03 -49.64 31.18
CA LEU A 40 -0.35 -49.26 31.51
C LEU A 40 -1.21 -49.15 30.25
N LEU A 41 -0.68 -48.47 29.23
CA LEU A 41 -1.33 -48.30 27.92
C LEU A 41 -1.60 -49.64 27.22
N GLY A 42 -0.59 -50.53 27.20
CA GLY A 42 -0.70 -51.85 26.58
C GLY A 42 -1.76 -52.72 27.25
N TYR A 43 -1.86 -52.66 28.58
CA TYR A 43 -2.92 -53.36 29.32
C TYR A 43 -4.32 -52.87 28.91
N LEU A 44 -4.54 -51.55 28.88
CA LEU A 44 -5.84 -50.99 28.49
C LEU A 44 -6.21 -51.29 27.03
N LYS A 45 -5.26 -51.21 26.10
CA LYS A 45 -5.47 -51.61 24.69
C LYS A 45 -5.87 -53.09 24.59
N GLN A 46 -5.20 -53.97 25.34
CA GLN A 46 -5.53 -55.40 25.37
C GLN A 46 -6.93 -55.66 25.94
N ARG A 47 -7.30 -55.00 27.04
CA ARG A 47 -8.63 -55.12 27.65
C ARG A 47 -9.73 -54.66 26.71
N ARG A 48 -9.53 -53.52 26.05
CA ARG A 48 -10.48 -52.99 25.05
C ARG A 48 -10.68 -53.97 23.88
N ALA A 49 -9.60 -54.58 23.38
CA ALA A 49 -9.69 -55.62 22.34
C ALA A 49 -10.45 -56.88 22.81
N SER A 50 -10.43 -57.18 24.11
CA SER A 50 -11.22 -58.26 24.72
C SER A 50 -12.67 -57.89 25.07
N GLY A 51 -13.12 -56.68 24.71
CA GLY A 51 -14.50 -56.21 24.93
C GLY A 51 -14.77 -55.56 26.29
N SER A 52 -13.75 -55.32 27.10
CA SER A 52 -13.85 -54.63 28.40
C SER A 52 -13.11 -53.30 28.34
N THR A 53 -13.80 -52.17 28.51
CA THR A 53 -13.16 -50.85 28.39
C THR A 53 -12.32 -50.46 29.60
N CYS A 54 -12.43 -51.17 30.73
CA CYS A 54 -11.88 -50.76 32.04
C CYS A 54 -12.11 -49.27 32.37
N SER A 55 -13.08 -48.62 31.72
CA SER A 55 -13.58 -47.32 32.08
C SER A 55 -14.50 -47.55 33.26
N THR A 56 -14.25 -46.88 34.37
CA THR A 56 -15.24 -46.81 35.44
C THR A 56 -16.59 -46.38 34.85
N ASN A 57 -17.71 -46.93 35.32
CA ASN A 57 -19.07 -46.44 34.99
C ASN A 57 -19.31 -45.00 35.50
N SER A 58 -18.26 -44.20 35.67
CA SER A 58 -18.25 -42.85 36.21
C SER A 58 -18.74 -41.87 35.16
N SER A 59 -19.66 -41.00 35.56
CA SER A 59 -20.29 -39.99 34.73
C SER A 59 -19.38 -38.82 34.31
N ASN A 60 -18.09 -38.80 34.68
CA ASN A 60 -17.17 -37.68 34.41
C ASN A 60 -15.83 -38.19 33.84
N LEU A 61 -15.33 -37.50 32.80
CA LEU A 61 -14.10 -37.82 32.08
C LEU A 61 -12.85 -37.82 32.97
N SER A 62 -12.75 -36.86 33.90
CA SER A 62 -11.59 -36.72 34.80
C SER A 62 -11.39 -37.95 35.70
N THR A 63 -12.49 -38.50 36.21
CA THR A 63 -12.47 -39.70 37.07
C THR A 63 -12.04 -40.92 36.27
N CYS A 64 -12.55 -41.05 35.03
CA CYS A 64 -12.17 -42.13 34.14
C CYS A 64 -10.67 -42.06 33.77
N LEU A 65 -10.17 -40.88 33.40
CA LEU A 65 -8.76 -40.69 33.04
C LEU A 65 -7.83 -40.96 34.24
N TRP A 66 -8.20 -40.47 35.42
CA TRP A 66 -7.45 -40.75 36.66
C TRP A 66 -7.43 -42.25 36.99
N ALA A 67 -8.54 -42.95 36.87
CA ALA A 67 -8.59 -44.38 37.11
C ALA A 67 -7.78 -45.17 36.06
N CYS A 68 -7.78 -44.73 34.81
CA CYS A 68 -7.07 -45.41 33.71
C CYS A 68 -5.55 -45.22 33.78
N PHE A 69 -5.08 -44.01 34.04
CA PHE A 69 -3.66 -43.66 33.93
C PHE A 69 -3.10 -42.88 35.12
N GLY A 70 -3.95 -42.28 35.96
CA GLY A 70 -3.53 -41.42 37.06
C GLY A 70 -2.58 -40.32 36.57
N LYS A 71 -1.45 -40.12 37.27
CA LYS A 71 -0.41 -39.13 36.88
C LYS A 71 0.38 -39.51 35.63
N PHE A 72 0.29 -40.76 35.15
CA PHE A 72 1.00 -41.20 33.94
C PHE A 72 0.32 -40.76 32.64
N SER A 73 -0.89 -40.21 32.73
CA SER A 73 -1.67 -39.69 31.59
C SER A 73 -0.88 -38.68 30.76
N ILE A 74 -0.03 -37.86 31.39
CA ILE A 74 0.82 -36.86 30.72
C ILE A 74 1.80 -37.43 29.68
N TYR A 75 2.12 -38.73 29.78
CA TYR A 75 3.06 -39.43 28.90
C TYR A 75 2.37 -40.27 27.81
N VAL A 76 1.03 -40.29 27.76
CA VAL A 76 0.28 -41.05 26.76
C VAL A 76 0.05 -40.16 25.53
N ASP A 77 0.17 -40.70 24.32
CA ASP A 77 -0.17 -39.94 23.11
C ASP A 77 -1.65 -39.52 23.13
N TYR A 78 -1.93 -38.29 22.71
CA TYR A 78 -3.30 -37.74 22.74
C TYR A 78 -4.29 -38.57 21.91
N GLU A 79 -3.88 -39.06 20.74
CA GLU A 79 -4.72 -39.93 19.90
C GLU A 79 -4.96 -41.31 20.53
N ASP A 80 -4.02 -41.79 21.36
CA ASP A 80 -4.23 -43.02 22.13
C ASP A 80 -5.25 -42.79 23.27
N LEU A 81 -5.20 -41.65 23.95
CA LEU A 81 -6.21 -41.27 24.95
C LEU A 81 -7.59 -41.13 24.31
N ARG A 82 -7.68 -40.42 23.19
CA ARG A 82 -8.90 -40.26 22.40
C ARG A 82 -9.44 -41.58 21.87
N GLY A 83 -8.55 -42.47 21.45
CA GLY A 83 -8.91 -43.82 20.98
C GLY A 83 -9.36 -44.75 22.10
N LEU A 84 -8.90 -44.55 23.34
CA LEU A 84 -9.17 -45.42 24.49
C LEU A 84 -10.33 -44.98 25.38
N ILE A 85 -10.60 -43.68 25.47
CA ILE A 85 -11.61 -43.13 26.37
C ILE A 85 -12.74 -42.52 25.53
N GLU A 86 -13.95 -43.08 25.68
CA GLU A 86 -15.14 -42.57 25.00
C GLU A 86 -15.49 -41.16 25.53
N GLY A 87 -15.78 -40.21 24.64
CA GLY A 87 -16.05 -38.82 25.01
C GLY A 87 -14.82 -37.99 25.39
N PHE A 88 -13.61 -38.53 25.21
CA PHE A 88 -12.37 -37.76 25.40
C PHE A 88 -12.27 -36.62 24.37
N GLY A 89 -11.91 -35.43 24.84
CA GLY A 89 -11.99 -34.18 24.06
C GLY A 89 -12.77 -33.06 24.76
N SER A 90 -13.18 -33.25 26.02
CA SER A 90 -13.72 -32.18 26.87
C SER A 90 -12.63 -31.55 27.75
N PHE A 91 -12.91 -30.37 28.29
CA PHE A 91 -12.02 -29.61 29.19
C PHE A 91 -12.13 -30.07 30.65
N GLU A 92 -12.91 -31.12 30.95
CA GLU A 92 -13.12 -31.60 32.33
C GLU A 92 -11.87 -32.22 32.97
N ALA A 93 -10.90 -32.65 32.15
CA ALA A 93 -9.71 -33.37 32.59
C ALA A 93 -8.40 -32.60 32.34
N LEU A 94 -8.45 -31.28 32.12
CA LEU A 94 -7.27 -30.44 31.81
C LEU A 94 -6.12 -30.64 32.81
N ASP A 95 -6.42 -30.75 34.10
CA ASP A 95 -5.44 -30.89 35.19
C ASP A 95 -4.61 -32.18 35.09
N LEU A 96 -5.08 -33.16 34.32
CA LEU A 96 -4.41 -34.44 34.09
C LEU A 96 -3.64 -34.48 32.78
N LEU A 97 -3.74 -33.45 31.95
CA LEU A 97 -3.07 -33.40 30.65
C LEU A 97 -1.73 -32.66 30.74
N SER A 98 -0.77 -33.08 29.90
CA SER A 98 0.45 -32.33 29.64
C SER A 98 0.17 -31.11 28.77
N ALA A 99 1.05 -30.11 28.79
CA ALA A 99 0.92 -28.93 27.95
C ALA A 99 0.79 -29.26 26.44
N SER A 100 1.51 -30.28 25.98
CA SER A 100 1.42 -30.74 24.58
C SER A 100 0.08 -31.41 24.24
N GLN A 101 -0.52 -32.14 25.18
CA GLN A 101 -1.88 -32.69 25.04
C GLN A 101 -2.93 -31.58 25.09
N VAL A 102 -2.75 -30.57 25.95
CA VAL A 102 -3.63 -29.40 26.03
C VAL A 102 -3.60 -28.60 24.72
N ALA A 103 -2.44 -28.49 24.06
CA ALA A 103 -2.33 -27.86 22.74
C ALA A 103 -3.13 -28.61 21.67
N GLN A 104 -3.04 -29.95 21.65
CA GLN A 104 -3.81 -30.78 20.73
C GLN A 104 -5.31 -30.69 21.00
N LEU A 105 -5.71 -30.68 22.28
CA LEU A 105 -7.10 -30.43 22.67
C LEU A 105 -7.57 -29.07 22.17
N ALA A 106 -6.80 -28.00 22.41
CA ALA A 106 -7.17 -26.64 22.01
C ALA A 106 -7.35 -26.52 20.49
N ALA A 107 -6.48 -27.16 19.70
CA ALA A 107 -6.55 -27.18 18.24
C ALA A 107 -7.79 -27.93 17.70
N GLN A 108 -8.23 -29.00 18.38
CA GLN A 108 -9.31 -29.87 17.88
C GLN A 108 -10.70 -29.55 18.47
N SER A 109 -10.78 -28.79 19.56
CA SER A 109 -12.02 -28.56 20.32
C SER A 109 -12.72 -27.23 20.03
N GLY A 110 -12.17 -26.41 19.13
CA GLY A 110 -12.66 -25.06 18.87
C GLY A 110 -12.24 -24.02 19.93
N ALA A 111 -11.33 -24.37 20.85
CA ALA A 111 -10.81 -23.45 21.87
C ALA A 111 -10.21 -22.17 21.28
N LEU A 112 -9.56 -22.29 20.12
CA LEU A 112 -8.95 -21.15 19.40
C LEU A 112 -9.98 -20.12 18.91
N ASN A 113 -11.28 -20.45 19.00
CA ASN A 113 -12.40 -19.59 18.65
C ASN A 113 -13.33 -19.28 19.84
N ASN A 114 -13.00 -19.72 21.05
CA ASN A 114 -13.82 -19.53 22.25
C ASN A 114 -13.00 -18.98 23.43
N ALA A 115 -13.32 -17.75 23.82
CA ALA A 115 -12.62 -17.01 24.87
C ALA A 115 -12.70 -17.67 26.27
N ASP A 116 -13.76 -18.41 26.57
CA ASP A 116 -13.92 -19.06 27.87
C ASP A 116 -13.12 -20.35 27.93
N LEU A 117 -13.13 -21.13 26.85
CA LEU A 117 -12.33 -22.36 26.75
C LEU A 117 -10.83 -22.07 26.77
N ILE A 118 -10.38 -21.03 26.05
CA ILE A 118 -8.95 -20.69 26.07
C ILE A 118 -8.50 -20.14 27.43
N ARG A 119 -9.39 -19.51 28.21
CA ARG A 119 -9.07 -19.10 29.59
C ARG A 119 -8.83 -20.32 30.46
N LEU A 120 -9.68 -21.35 30.38
CA LEU A 120 -9.45 -22.61 31.10
C LEU A 120 -8.13 -23.26 30.71
N VAL A 121 -7.76 -23.22 29.42
CA VAL A 121 -6.45 -23.70 28.95
C VAL A 121 -5.31 -22.95 29.62
N PHE A 122 -5.35 -21.62 29.62
CA PHE A 122 -4.27 -20.83 30.21
C PHE A 122 -4.25 -20.87 31.74
N ASP A 123 -5.41 -20.99 32.40
CA ASP A 123 -5.48 -21.19 33.85
C ASP A 123 -4.82 -22.53 34.24
N ARG A 124 -4.91 -23.56 33.38
CA ARG A 124 -4.16 -24.82 33.56
C ARG A 124 -2.66 -24.66 33.34
N LEU A 125 -2.24 -23.85 32.37
CA LEU A 125 -0.82 -23.64 32.06
C LEU A 125 -0.13 -22.73 33.09
N ASP A 126 -0.90 -21.90 33.82
CA ASP A 126 -0.41 -20.97 34.84
C ASP A 126 -0.20 -21.66 36.20
N GLY A 127 0.62 -22.72 36.19
CA GLY A 127 1.04 -23.47 37.38
C GLY A 127 2.51 -23.22 37.75
N ASP A 128 3.09 -24.09 38.60
CA ASP A 128 4.46 -23.93 39.11
C ASP A 128 5.54 -23.88 37.99
N ASN A 129 5.28 -24.49 36.83
CA ASN A 129 6.18 -24.54 35.68
C ASN A 129 5.66 -23.72 34.48
N ALA A 130 4.95 -22.62 34.73
CA ALA A 130 4.20 -21.87 33.73
C ALA A 130 5.01 -21.50 32.46
N LEU A 131 6.27 -21.06 32.60
CA LEU A 131 7.12 -20.72 31.46
C LEU A 131 7.36 -21.94 30.53
N GLN A 132 7.61 -23.10 31.13
CA GLN A 132 7.81 -24.34 30.39
C GLN A 132 6.50 -24.83 29.78
N ASP A 133 5.43 -24.87 30.56
CA ASP A 133 4.11 -25.34 30.11
C ASP A 133 3.58 -24.49 28.95
N VAL A 134 3.65 -23.15 29.03
CA VAL A 134 3.29 -22.27 27.91
C VAL A 134 4.19 -22.49 26.70
N GLY A 135 5.50 -22.66 26.91
CA GLY A 135 6.45 -22.89 25.83
C GLY A 135 6.19 -24.21 25.08
N GLU A 136 5.92 -25.27 25.82
CA GLU A 136 5.55 -26.59 25.29
C GLU A 136 4.20 -26.54 24.58
N PHE A 137 3.21 -25.88 25.17
CA PHE A 137 1.89 -25.69 24.58
C PHE A 137 1.99 -24.99 23.22
N LEU A 138 2.66 -23.84 23.13
CA LEU A 138 2.79 -23.09 21.86
C LEU A 138 3.58 -23.88 20.82
N THR A 139 4.64 -24.58 21.23
CA THR A 139 5.43 -25.43 20.33
C THR A 139 4.60 -26.59 19.78
N ALA A 140 3.79 -27.24 20.62
CA ALA A 140 2.91 -28.32 20.20
C ALA A 140 1.75 -27.81 19.33
N LEU A 141 1.21 -26.63 19.62
CA LEU A 141 0.15 -26.00 18.83
C LEU A 141 0.62 -25.75 17.39
N LEU A 142 1.84 -25.25 17.21
CA LEU A 142 2.47 -25.03 15.89
C LEU A 142 2.74 -26.32 15.12
N ARG A 143 2.96 -27.46 15.81
CA ARG A 143 3.10 -28.78 15.15
C ARG A 143 1.76 -29.35 14.70
N THR A 144 0.67 -28.97 15.37
CA THR A 144 -0.65 -29.56 15.16
C THR A 144 -1.36 -28.98 13.93
N SER A 145 -1.08 -27.73 13.54
CA SER A 145 -1.66 -27.11 12.35
C SER A 145 -0.64 -26.28 11.57
N GLN A 146 -0.64 -26.43 10.24
CA GLN A 146 0.15 -25.58 9.34
C GLN A 146 -0.43 -24.18 9.15
N ALA A 147 -1.73 -23.99 9.42
CA ALA A 147 -2.40 -22.70 9.41
C ALA A 147 -3.30 -22.59 10.65
N LEU A 148 -2.80 -21.89 11.68
CA LEU A 148 -3.57 -21.61 12.89
C LEU A 148 -4.47 -20.40 12.63
N ASP A 149 -5.76 -20.65 12.41
CA ASP A 149 -6.78 -19.61 12.42
C ASP A 149 -7.26 -19.40 13.87
N ILE A 150 -6.69 -18.39 14.52
CA ILE A 150 -7.02 -18.02 15.90
C ILE A 150 -7.91 -16.79 15.86
N ASN A 151 -9.09 -16.87 16.49
CA ASN A 151 -9.96 -15.71 16.64
C ASN A 151 -9.18 -14.53 17.26
N PRO A 152 -9.27 -13.30 16.72
CA PRO A 152 -8.48 -12.18 17.20
C PRO A 152 -8.60 -11.92 18.72
N VAL A 153 -9.81 -12.05 19.29
CA VAL A 153 -10.03 -11.88 20.74
C VAL A 153 -9.35 -12.98 21.54
N VAL A 154 -9.39 -14.22 21.04
CA VAL A 154 -8.69 -15.35 21.66
C VAL A 154 -7.18 -15.15 21.59
N ARG A 155 -6.65 -14.73 20.43
CA ARG A 155 -5.23 -14.42 20.26
C ARG A 155 -4.76 -13.33 21.22
N ASP A 156 -5.56 -12.28 21.43
CA ASP A 156 -5.29 -11.24 22.43
C ASP A 156 -5.23 -11.82 23.86
N ILE A 157 -6.16 -12.70 24.24
CA ILE A 157 -6.15 -13.36 25.55
C ILE A 157 -4.88 -14.20 25.72
N MET A 158 -4.57 -15.04 24.73
CA MET A 158 -3.38 -15.91 24.74
C MET A 158 -2.11 -15.08 24.85
N MET A 159 -1.98 -14.01 24.06
CA MET A 159 -0.83 -13.13 24.10
C MET A 159 -0.68 -12.44 25.46
N ASN A 160 -1.76 -11.91 26.03
CA ASN A 160 -1.75 -11.28 27.35
C ASN A 160 -1.29 -12.26 28.45
N ARG A 161 -1.83 -13.47 28.46
CA ARG A 161 -1.49 -14.49 29.47
C ARG A 161 -0.06 -15.00 29.30
N ALA A 162 0.34 -15.33 28.07
CA ALA A 162 1.72 -15.74 27.78
C ALA A 162 2.72 -14.64 28.15
N PHE A 163 2.46 -13.39 27.74
CA PHE A 163 3.36 -12.28 28.04
C PHE A 163 3.48 -12.00 29.53
N ALA A 164 2.40 -12.12 30.30
CA ALA A 164 2.45 -11.96 31.76
C ALA A 164 3.45 -12.94 32.39
N ILE A 165 3.40 -14.22 31.99
CA ILE A 165 4.32 -15.27 32.45
C ILE A 165 5.75 -14.98 31.98
N LEU A 166 5.95 -14.75 30.67
CA LEU A 166 7.28 -14.50 30.10
C LEU A 166 7.96 -13.29 30.73
N SER A 167 7.21 -12.22 31.01
CA SER A 167 7.77 -10.96 31.49
C SER A 167 8.46 -11.06 32.85
N LEU A 168 8.16 -12.11 33.63
CA LEU A 168 8.80 -12.39 34.91
C LEU A 168 10.23 -12.95 34.73
N HIS A 169 10.58 -13.43 33.54
CA HIS A 169 11.83 -14.12 33.26
C HIS A 169 12.77 -13.37 32.32
N PHE A 170 12.40 -12.17 31.85
CA PHE A 170 13.22 -11.42 30.88
C PHE A 170 14.60 -11.04 31.40
N GLU A 171 14.79 -10.89 32.71
CA GLU A 171 16.11 -10.61 33.31
C GLU A 171 17.08 -11.79 33.16
N ASP A 172 16.56 -13.02 33.13
CA ASP A 172 17.33 -14.25 33.04
C ASP A 172 17.51 -14.74 31.59
N PHE A 173 16.86 -14.11 30.61
CA PHE A 173 16.87 -14.55 29.22
C PHE A 173 18.24 -14.33 28.56
N GLU A 174 18.79 -15.41 28.00
CA GLU A 174 19.91 -15.34 27.08
C GLU A 174 19.43 -15.20 25.63
N ILE A 175 20.35 -14.91 24.70
CA ILE A 175 20.02 -14.71 23.29
C ILE A 175 19.26 -15.91 22.67
N HIS A 176 19.54 -17.13 23.11
CA HIS A 176 18.86 -18.32 22.61
C HIS A 176 17.39 -18.39 23.08
N ASP A 177 17.08 -17.85 24.26
CA ASP A 177 15.71 -17.72 24.76
C ASP A 177 14.93 -16.70 23.94
N TRP A 178 15.53 -15.52 23.69
CA TRP A 178 14.94 -14.49 22.84
C TRP A 178 14.59 -15.04 21.45
N VAL A 179 15.53 -15.77 20.83
CA VAL A 179 15.31 -16.42 19.53
C VAL A 179 14.19 -17.46 19.64
N SER A 180 14.25 -18.39 20.61
CA SER A 180 13.25 -19.44 20.77
C SER A 180 11.83 -18.87 20.97
N TRP A 181 11.69 -17.85 21.80
CA TRP A 181 10.40 -17.27 22.12
C TRP A 181 9.84 -16.40 21.00
N PHE A 182 10.61 -15.46 20.46
CA PHE A 182 10.07 -14.50 19.49
C PHE A 182 10.03 -15.05 18.05
N THR A 183 10.96 -15.92 17.66
CA THR A 183 11.01 -16.42 16.28
C THR A 183 10.30 -17.76 16.08
N VAL A 184 9.91 -18.43 17.16
CA VAL A 184 9.20 -19.72 17.10
C VAL A 184 7.92 -19.68 17.92
N LYS A 185 8.01 -19.63 19.26
CA LYS A 185 6.86 -19.90 20.15
C LYS A 185 5.77 -18.84 20.07
N LEU A 186 6.12 -17.54 20.07
CA LEU A 186 5.16 -16.44 20.09
C LEU A 186 4.66 -16.02 18.71
N VAL A 187 5.27 -16.46 17.61
CA VAL A 187 4.88 -16.08 16.25
C VAL A 187 3.36 -16.06 16.00
N PRO A 188 2.56 -17.06 16.38
CA PRO A 188 1.11 -17.03 16.14
C PRO A 188 0.36 -15.97 16.98
N LEU A 189 1.00 -15.45 18.03
CA LEU A 189 0.43 -14.48 18.97
C LEU A 189 1.00 -13.05 18.79
N LEU A 190 2.16 -12.90 18.15
CA LEU A 190 2.79 -11.60 17.91
C LEU A 190 1.89 -10.54 17.25
N PRO A 191 0.92 -10.87 16.36
CA PRO A 191 -0.02 -9.87 15.85
C PRO A 191 -0.83 -9.14 16.94
N SER A 192 -0.93 -9.73 18.13
CA SER A 192 -1.62 -9.18 19.30
C SER A 192 -0.69 -8.50 20.30
N LEU A 193 0.62 -8.42 20.05
CA LEU A 193 1.57 -7.69 20.90
C LEU A 193 1.20 -6.20 20.93
N THR A 194 1.02 -5.61 22.12
CA THR A 194 0.70 -4.19 22.28
C THR A 194 1.95 -3.32 22.41
N ALA A 195 1.78 -2.00 22.24
CA ALA A 195 2.87 -1.03 22.47
C ALA A 195 3.44 -1.10 23.90
N GLU A 196 2.58 -1.29 24.91
CA GLU A 196 2.98 -1.44 26.31
C GLU A 196 3.82 -2.71 26.55
N MET A 197 3.43 -3.82 25.93
CA MET A 197 4.21 -5.06 25.97
C MET A 197 5.55 -4.88 25.26
N LEU A 198 5.56 -4.23 24.09
CA LEU A 198 6.78 -3.95 23.36
C LEU A 198 7.72 -3.04 24.17
N GLN A 199 7.17 -2.02 24.85
CA GLN A 199 7.94 -1.13 25.71
C GLN A 199 8.55 -1.90 26.90
N ARG A 200 7.77 -2.81 27.52
CA ARG A 200 8.28 -3.64 28.61
C ARG A 200 9.36 -4.60 28.13
N VAL A 201 9.17 -5.31 27.02
CA VAL A 201 10.19 -6.28 26.58
C VAL A 201 11.48 -5.57 26.16
N THR A 202 11.38 -4.43 25.47
CA THR A 202 12.56 -3.70 25.00
C THR A 202 13.41 -3.14 26.13
N SER A 203 12.86 -2.86 27.31
CA SER A 203 13.65 -2.40 28.46
C SER A 203 14.64 -3.44 29.01
N TYR A 204 14.46 -4.73 28.66
CA TYR A 204 15.37 -5.82 29.05
C TYR A 204 16.33 -6.24 27.93
N THR A 205 16.25 -5.61 26.76
CA THR A 205 16.96 -6.07 25.56
C THR A 205 18.24 -5.31 25.30
N ASP A 206 19.30 -6.04 24.94
CA ASP A 206 20.44 -5.48 24.21
C ASP A 206 20.11 -5.33 22.71
N CYS A 207 21.06 -4.84 21.90
CA CYS A 207 20.81 -4.67 20.47
C CYS A 207 20.55 -6.01 19.76
N ASN A 208 21.19 -7.10 20.19
CA ASN A 208 21.01 -8.41 19.54
C ASN A 208 19.61 -8.95 19.80
N ALA A 209 19.15 -8.92 21.06
CA ALA A 209 17.80 -9.31 21.43
C ALA A 209 16.74 -8.40 20.78
N TYR A 210 17.01 -7.09 20.71
CA TYR A 210 16.15 -6.14 20.01
C TYR A 210 15.98 -6.51 18.53
N HIS A 211 17.06 -6.82 17.82
CA HIS A 211 16.99 -7.22 16.41
C HIS A 211 16.19 -8.51 16.19
N VAL A 212 16.27 -9.46 17.13
CA VAL A 212 15.44 -10.67 17.10
C VAL A 212 13.95 -10.30 17.20
N ILE A 213 13.60 -9.39 18.12
CA ILE A 213 12.21 -8.93 18.29
C ILE A 213 11.72 -8.18 17.05
N VAL A 214 12.49 -7.24 16.51
CA VAL A 214 12.12 -6.49 15.30
C VAL A 214 11.95 -7.41 14.10
N GLY A 215 12.86 -8.37 13.91
CA GLY A 215 12.77 -9.38 12.85
C GLY A 215 11.51 -10.24 12.99
N ALA A 216 11.21 -10.70 14.21
CA ALA A 216 10.00 -11.47 14.50
C ALA A 216 8.72 -10.67 14.22
N LEU A 217 8.63 -9.43 14.69
CA LEU A 217 7.49 -8.55 14.43
C LEU A 217 7.33 -8.25 12.93
N SER A 218 8.43 -8.08 12.22
CA SER A 218 8.41 -7.87 10.76
C SER A 218 7.92 -9.10 10.00
N SER A 219 8.18 -10.31 10.51
CA SER A 219 7.68 -11.55 9.89
C SER A 219 6.16 -11.70 9.96
N VAL A 220 5.52 -11.07 10.95
CA VAL A 220 4.05 -11.09 11.16
C VAL A 220 3.39 -9.76 10.83
N PHE A 221 4.11 -8.83 10.21
CA PHE A 221 3.65 -7.46 9.94
C PHE A 221 2.30 -7.43 9.22
N GLU A 222 2.14 -8.22 8.15
CA GLU A 222 0.90 -8.27 7.35
C GLU A 222 -0.30 -8.86 8.13
N GLN A 223 -0.05 -9.55 9.25
CA GLN A 223 -1.09 -10.11 10.10
C GLN A 223 -1.56 -9.12 11.18
N MET A 224 -0.84 -8.01 11.37
CA MET A 224 -1.20 -6.93 12.29
C MET A 224 -2.18 -5.97 11.62
N THR A 225 -3.03 -5.35 12.44
CA THR A 225 -3.84 -4.22 11.95
C THR A 225 -2.95 -2.99 11.72
N SER A 226 -3.34 -2.12 10.79
CA SER A 226 -2.63 -0.86 10.53
C SER A 226 -2.48 -0.01 11.81
N LEU A 227 -3.53 0.06 12.64
CA LEU A 227 -3.46 0.71 13.95
C LEU A 227 -2.35 0.13 14.83
N ARG A 228 -2.25 -1.20 14.90
CA ARG A 228 -1.23 -1.86 15.72
C ARG A 228 0.18 -1.57 15.20
N GLN A 229 0.37 -1.63 13.87
CA GLN A 229 1.68 -1.32 13.27
C GLN A 229 2.13 0.12 13.61
N GLN A 230 1.19 1.07 13.54
CA GLN A 230 1.43 2.47 13.92
C GLN A 230 1.70 2.65 15.42
N GLU A 231 1.03 1.90 16.31
CA GLU A 231 1.26 1.96 17.76
C GLU A 231 2.63 1.40 18.17
N LEU A 232 3.12 0.36 17.51
CA LEU A 232 4.43 -0.25 17.82
C LEU A 232 5.61 0.61 17.33
N THR A 233 5.43 1.35 16.25
CA THR A 233 6.52 2.12 15.61
C THR A 233 7.17 3.16 16.54
N PRO A 234 6.41 4.01 17.28
CA PRO A 234 6.98 4.96 18.23
C PRO A 234 7.80 4.30 19.35
N VAL A 235 7.45 3.07 19.75
CA VAL A 235 8.20 2.32 20.77
C VAL A 235 9.56 1.90 20.23
N LEU A 236 9.60 1.37 19.01
CA LEU A 236 10.86 1.02 18.32
C LEU A 236 11.75 2.25 18.13
N LEU A 237 11.15 3.36 17.68
CA LEU A 237 11.84 4.63 17.50
C LEU A 237 12.40 5.18 18.82
N GLY A 238 11.60 5.14 19.89
CA GLY A 238 11.98 5.59 21.22
C GLY A 238 13.16 4.79 21.78
N TYR A 239 13.13 3.45 21.62
CA TYR A 239 14.24 2.58 22.01
C TYR A 239 15.54 2.99 21.31
N LEU A 240 15.53 3.14 19.98
CA LEU A 240 16.73 3.51 19.21
C LEU A 240 17.27 4.90 19.59
N LYS A 241 16.39 5.89 19.79
CA LYS A 241 16.77 7.22 20.28
C LYS A 241 17.45 7.15 21.65
N GLN A 242 16.91 6.35 22.57
CA GLN A 242 17.50 6.15 23.90
C GLN A 242 18.87 5.46 23.84
N ARG A 243 19.02 4.42 23.00
CA ARG A 243 20.29 3.71 22.81
C ARG A 243 21.36 4.64 22.25
N ARG A 244 21.01 5.43 21.23
CA ARG A 244 21.90 6.43 20.63
C ARG A 244 22.35 7.46 21.66
N ALA A 245 21.44 7.98 22.49
CA ALA A 245 21.77 8.92 23.56
C ALA A 245 22.70 8.30 24.63
N SER A 246 22.64 6.98 24.81
CA SER A 246 23.51 6.22 25.73
C SER A 246 24.85 5.82 25.10
N GLY A 247 25.14 6.25 23.87
CA GLY A 247 26.39 5.96 23.16
C GLY A 247 26.44 4.60 22.45
N SER A 248 25.34 3.86 22.42
CA SER A 248 25.23 2.59 21.68
C SER A 248 24.37 2.81 20.43
N THR A 249 24.97 2.67 19.25
CA THR A 249 24.19 2.58 18.02
C THR A 249 23.79 1.12 17.87
N CYS A 250 22.51 0.78 18.09
CA CYS A 250 21.97 -0.53 17.68
C CYS A 250 21.86 -0.65 16.15
N SER A 251 22.64 0.15 15.40
CA SER A 251 22.98 -0.17 14.03
C SER A 251 24.00 -1.30 14.07
N THR A 252 23.72 -2.40 13.38
CA THR A 252 24.77 -3.38 13.06
C THR A 252 25.98 -2.64 12.48
N ASN A 253 27.20 -3.11 12.73
CA ASN A 253 28.42 -2.70 11.98
C ASN A 253 28.33 -3.14 10.49
N SER A 254 27.13 -3.12 9.90
CA SER A 254 26.79 -3.61 8.58
C SER A 254 27.26 -2.61 7.55
N SER A 255 27.90 -3.11 6.51
CA SER A 255 28.49 -2.34 5.42
C SER A 255 27.48 -1.69 4.47
N ASN A 256 26.16 -1.91 4.62
CA ASN A 256 25.13 -1.33 3.74
C ASN A 256 23.89 -0.81 4.50
N LEU A 257 23.22 0.18 3.91
CA LEU A 257 22.14 0.93 4.55
C LEU A 257 20.88 0.09 4.77
N SER A 258 20.56 -0.80 3.82
CA SER A 258 19.37 -1.66 3.87
C SER A 258 19.38 -2.62 5.04
N THR A 259 20.52 -3.27 5.32
CA THR A 259 20.64 -4.17 6.48
C THR A 259 20.51 -3.40 7.79
N CYS A 260 21.09 -2.21 7.88
CA CYS A 260 20.94 -1.36 9.06
C CYS A 260 19.49 -0.95 9.28
N LEU A 261 18.79 -0.49 8.24
CA LEU A 261 17.39 -0.08 8.35
C LEU A 261 16.47 -1.25 8.70
N TRP A 262 16.70 -2.43 8.10
CA TRP A 262 15.98 -3.65 8.43
C TRP A 262 16.22 -4.09 9.88
N ALA A 263 17.46 -4.04 10.36
CA ALA A 263 17.77 -4.40 11.74
C ALA A 263 17.14 -3.41 12.74
N CYS A 264 17.12 -2.12 12.41
CA CYS A 264 16.55 -1.07 13.25
C CYS A 264 15.02 -1.12 13.31
N PHE A 265 14.34 -1.23 12.16
CA PHE A 265 12.88 -1.07 12.10
C PHE A 265 12.17 -2.20 11.35
N GLY A 266 12.88 -3.01 10.59
CA GLY A 266 12.28 -4.04 9.74
C GLY A 266 11.22 -3.45 8.81
N LYS A 267 10.02 -4.03 8.76
CA LYS A 267 8.90 -3.49 7.97
C LYS A 267 8.26 -2.22 8.55
N PHE A 268 8.53 -1.87 9.81
CA PHE A 268 7.96 -0.69 10.46
C PHE A 268 8.62 0.62 10.02
N SER A 269 9.71 0.56 9.26
CA SER A 269 10.40 1.73 8.72
C SER A 269 9.47 2.66 7.94
N ILE A 270 8.44 2.11 7.29
CA ILE A 270 7.45 2.87 6.50
C ILE A 270 6.66 3.91 7.32
N TYR A 271 6.56 3.70 8.65
CA TYR A 271 5.83 4.57 9.58
C TYR A 271 6.72 5.54 10.34
N VAL A 272 8.04 5.48 10.16
CA VAL A 272 8.98 6.41 10.81
C VAL A 272 9.06 7.70 10.00
N ASP A 273 9.16 8.85 10.65
CA ASP A 273 9.38 10.09 9.93
C ASP A 273 10.74 10.07 9.20
N TYR A 274 10.80 10.62 7.99
CA TYR A 274 12.01 10.62 7.18
C TYR A 274 13.17 11.36 7.87
N GLU A 275 12.89 12.45 8.57
CA GLU A 275 13.90 13.21 9.32
C GLU A 275 14.40 12.46 10.54
N ASP A 276 13.53 11.67 11.18
CA ASP A 276 13.94 10.77 12.26
C ASP A 276 14.85 9.64 11.75
N LEU A 277 14.56 9.05 10.58
CA LEU A 277 15.45 8.07 9.94
C LEU A 277 16.81 8.70 9.61
N ARG A 278 16.82 9.90 9.02
CA ARG A 278 18.03 10.65 8.69
C ARG A 278 18.86 11.03 9.92
N GLY A 279 18.22 11.36 11.03
CA GLY A 279 18.89 11.68 12.29
C GLY A 279 19.45 10.47 13.03
N LEU A 280 18.84 9.29 12.86
CA LEU A 280 19.24 8.06 13.54
C LEU A 280 20.29 7.25 12.80
N ILE A 281 20.19 7.18 11.47
CA ILE A 281 21.00 6.30 10.63
C ILE A 281 22.03 7.13 9.86
N GLU A 282 23.31 6.88 10.14
CA GLU A 282 24.40 7.55 9.44
C GLU A 282 24.43 7.13 7.96
N GLY A 283 24.62 8.10 7.05
CA GLY A 283 24.63 7.84 5.62
C GLY A 283 23.25 7.58 5.00
N PHE A 284 22.16 7.76 5.77
CA PHE A 284 20.81 7.71 5.23
C PHE A 284 20.60 8.78 4.13
N GLY A 285 19.94 8.40 3.04
CA GLY A 285 19.83 9.24 1.83
C GLY A 285 20.37 8.58 0.56
N SER A 286 20.74 7.29 0.61
CA SER A 286 21.03 6.48 -0.57
C SER A 286 19.79 5.69 -1.03
N PHE A 287 19.85 5.19 -2.27
CA PHE A 287 18.79 4.38 -2.88
C PHE A 287 18.87 2.88 -2.54
N GLU A 288 19.81 2.47 -1.67
CA GLU A 288 20.04 1.06 -1.32
C GLU A 288 18.88 0.43 -0.53
N ALA A 289 18.08 1.26 0.15
CA ALA A 289 17.02 0.81 1.07
C ALA A 289 15.61 1.19 0.60
N LEU A 290 15.42 1.47 -0.71
CA LEU A 290 14.14 1.88 -1.27
C LEU A 290 12.98 0.94 -0.91
N ASP A 291 13.22 -0.37 -0.92
CA ASP A 291 12.22 -1.41 -0.64
C ASP A 291 11.67 -1.34 0.79
N LEU A 292 12.37 -0.66 1.69
CA LEU A 292 11.97 -0.47 3.09
C LEU A 292 11.32 0.89 3.35
N LEU A 293 11.21 1.75 2.34
CA LEU A 293 10.63 3.08 2.48
C LEU A 293 9.17 3.09 2.01
N SER A 294 8.34 3.92 2.64
CA SER A 294 7.01 4.27 2.14
C SER A 294 7.12 5.18 0.93
N ALA A 295 6.07 5.23 0.09
CA ALA A 295 6.02 6.13 -1.06
C ALA A 295 6.28 7.60 -0.68
N SER A 296 5.77 8.03 0.49
CA SER A 296 6.01 9.37 1.02
C SER A 296 7.47 9.62 1.42
N GLN A 297 8.16 8.62 1.97
CA GLN A 297 9.60 8.70 2.26
C GLN A 297 10.44 8.67 0.97
N VAL A 298 10.04 7.88 -0.03
CA VAL A 298 10.68 7.84 -1.36
C VAL A 298 10.56 9.19 -2.06
N ALA A 299 9.44 9.90 -1.92
CA ALA A 299 9.27 11.26 -2.44
C ALA A 299 10.25 12.25 -1.81
N GLN A 300 10.40 12.19 -0.48
CA GLN A 300 11.35 13.02 0.25
C GLN A 300 12.80 12.71 -0.14
N LEU A 301 13.14 11.42 -0.29
CA LEU A 301 14.42 10.99 -0.82
C LEU A 301 14.66 11.56 -2.22
N ALA A 302 13.70 11.42 -3.14
CA ALA A 302 13.84 11.90 -4.51
C ALA A 302 14.05 13.42 -4.58
N ALA A 303 13.34 14.18 -3.74
CA ALA A 303 13.47 15.63 -3.64
C ALA A 303 14.84 16.08 -3.11
N GLN A 304 15.46 15.32 -2.20
CA GLN A 304 16.69 15.71 -1.52
C GLN A 304 17.97 15.11 -2.12
N SER A 305 17.87 14.07 -2.96
CA SER A 305 19.01 13.30 -3.48
C SER A 305 19.43 13.65 -4.91
N GLY A 306 18.77 14.61 -5.55
CA GLY A 306 19.00 14.96 -6.95
C GLY A 306 18.38 14.01 -7.97
N ALA A 307 17.54 13.05 -7.54
CA ALA A 307 16.86 12.13 -8.45
C ALA A 307 15.96 12.82 -9.48
N LEU A 308 15.39 13.98 -9.14
CA LEU A 308 14.62 14.81 -10.07
C LEU A 308 15.45 15.35 -11.27
N ASN A 309 16.78 15.18 -11.22
CA ASN A 309 17.72 15.55 -12.26
C ASN A 309 18.53 14.35 -12.81
N ASN A 310 18.21 13.12 -12.39
CA ASN A 310 18.93 11.92 -12.82
C ASN A 310 17.97 10.81 -13.27
N ALA A 311 18.03 10.49 -14.56
CA ALA A 311 17.15 9.51 -15.19
C ALA A 311 17.30 8.08 -14.65
N ASP A 312 18.46 7.69 -14.13
CA ASP A 312 18.67 6.34 -13.60
C ASP A 312 18.13 6.23 -12.17
N LEU A 313 18.34 7.26 -11.35
CA LEU A 313 17.79 7.29 -9.99
C LEU A 313 16.26 7.36 -9.99
N ILE A 314 15.65 8.15 -10.87
CA ILE A 314 14.18 8.20 -10.95
C ILE A 314 13.58 6.88 -11.46
N ARG A 315 14.32 6.11 -12.28
CA ARG A 315 13.87 4.77 -12.66
C ARG A 315 13.82 3.84 -11.46
N LEU A 316 14.86 3.84 -10.62
CA LEU A 316 14.84 3.07 -9.37
C LEU A 316 13.66 3.47 -8.45
N VAL A 317 13.36 4.77 -8.37
CA VAL A 317 12.17 5.26 -7.64
C VAL A 317 10.90 4.65 -8.19
N PHE A 318 10.67 4.73 -9.51
CA PHE A 318 9.44 4.20 -10.11
C PHE A 318 9.39 2.68 -10.13
N ASP A 319 10.52 1.99 -10.22
CA ASP A 319 10.60 0.53 -10.10
C ASP A 319 10.15 0.08 -8.70
N ARG A 320 10.47 0.86 -7.66
CA ARG A 320 9.97 0.63 -6.29
C ARG A 320 8.47 0.91 -6.16
N LEU A 321 7.95 1.94 -6.84
CA LEU A 321 6.52 2.31 -6.76
C LEU A 321 5.63 1.36 -7.59
N ASP A 322 6.18 0.64 -8.56
CA ASP A 322 5.47 -0.28 -9.46
C ASP A 322 5.30 -1.68 -8.83
N GLY A 323 4.68 -1.73 -7.64
CA GLY A 323 4.35 -2.95 -6.91
C GLY A 323 2.85 -3.26 -6.90
N ASP A 324 2.41 -4.13 -5.98
CA ASP A 324 1.00 -4.56 -5.89
C ASP A 324 0.00 -3.41 -5.68
N ASN A 325 0.44 -2.31 -5.06
CA ASN A 325 -0.37 -1.11 -4.77
C ASN A 325 0.05 0.11 -5.62
N ALA A 326 0.54 -0.10 -6.85
CA ALA A 326 1.18 0.93 -7.67
C ALA A 326 0.39 2.25 -7.81
N LEU A 327 -0.93 2.19 -8.01
CA LEU A 327 -1.76 3.40 -8.12
C LEU A 327 -1.73 4.25 -6.83
N GLN A 328 -1.81 3.59 -5.67
CA GLN A 328 -1.73 4.25 -4.37
C GLN A 328 -0.32 4.79 -4.12
N ASP A 329 0.71 3.97 -4.34
CA ASP A 329 2.11 4.34 -4.11
C ASP A 329 2.52 5.54 -4.97
N VAL A 330 2.21 5.54 -6.28
CA VAL A 330 2.47 6.70 -7.16
C VAL A 330 1.68 7.93 -6.70
N GLY A 331 0.42 7.75 -6.27
CA GLY A 331 -0.42 8.85 -5.81
C GLY A 331 0.12 9.49 -4.53
N GLU A 332 0.54 8.69 -3.57
CA GLU A 332 1.18 9.12 -2.33
C GLU A 332 2.53 9.79 -2.61
N PHE A 333 3.36 9.19 -3.47
CA PHE A 333 4.64 9.75 -3.89
C PHE A 333 4.48 11.16 -4.47
N LEU A 334 3.60 11.36 -5.46
CA LEU A 334 3.40 12.67 -6.09
C LEU A 334 2.83 13.70 -5.11
N THR A 335 1.90 13.27 -4.25
CA THR A 335 1.32 14.15 -3.22
C THR A 335 2.40 14.59 -2.21
N ALA A 336 3.24 13.67 -1.76
CA ALA A 336 4.34 13.98 -0.84
C ALA A 336 5.40 14.86 -1.52
N LEU A 337 5.72 14.60 -2.78
CA LEU A 337 6.70 15.37 -3.56
C LEU A 337 6.31 16.86 -3.64
N LEU A 338 5.02 17.13 -3.87
CA LEU A 338 4.44 18.49 -3.88
C LEU A 338 4.46 19.17 -2.51
N ARG A 339 4.45 18.42 -1.41
CA ARG A 339 4.60 18.98 -0.05
C ARG A 339 6.04 19.31 0.29
N THR A 340 6.99 18.53 -0.24
CA THR A 340 8.41 18.69 0.08
C THR A 340 9.03 19.94 -0.59
N SER A 341 8.57 20.35 -1.77
CA SER A 341 9.06 21.57 -2.43
C SER A 341 7.95 22.38 -3.08
N GLN A 342 7.96 23.70 -2.85
CA GLN A 342 7.06 24.65 -3.50
C GLN A 342 7.43 24.93 -4.96
N ALA A 343 8.68 24.69 -5.35
CA ALA A 343 9.16 24.82 -6.73
C ALA A 343 9.93 23.55 -7.10
N LEU A 344 9.27 22.63 -7.80
CA LEU A 344 9.90 21.42 -8.31
C LEU A 344 10.60 21.75 -9.63
N ASP A 345 11.92 21.87 -9.58
CA ASP A 345 12.75 21.90 -10.79
C ASP A 345 13.06 20.46 -11.21
N ILE A 346 12.22 19.91 -12.09
CA ILE A 346 12.36 18.56 -12.63
C ILE A 346 12.97 18.67 -14.02
N ASN A 347 14.10 17.98 -14.23
CA ASN A 347 14.70 17.89 -15.55
C ASN A 347 13.67 17.38 -16.58
N PRO A 348 13.52 17.98 -17.78
CA PRO A 348 12.51 17.59 -18.74
C PRO A 348 12.51 16.10 -19.11
N VAL A 349 13.70 15.48 -19.22
CA VAL A 349 13.83 14.04 -19.51
C VAL A 349 13.34 13.19 -18.34
N VAL A 350 13.65 13.61 -17.11
CA VAL A 350 13.16 12.95 -15.89
C VAL A 350 11.64 13.10 -15.80
N ARG A 351 11.10 14.29 -16.05
CA ARG A 351 9.65 14.55 -16.05
C ARG A 351 8.92 13.68 -17.08
N ASP A 352 9.50 13.50 -18.27
CA ASP A 352 8.97 12.58 -19.29
C ASP A 352 8.97 11.12 -18.80
N ILE A 353 10.03 10.66 -18.14
CA ILE A 353 10.09 9.29 -17.56
C ILE A 353 9.00 9.12 -16.50
N MET A 354 8.91 10.06 -15.55
CA MET A 354 7.92 10.04 -14.48
C MET A 354 6.50 10.03 -15.04
N MET A 355 6.22 10.89 -16.03
CA MET A 355 4.91 10.98 -16.66
C MET A 355 4.56 9.68 -17.39
N ASN A 356 5.48 9.11 -18.16
CA ASN A 356 5.27 7.83 -18.84
C ASN A 356 4.96 6.69 -17.87
N ARG A 357 5.73 6.57 -16.78
CA ARG A 357 5.54 5.53 -15.76
C ARG A 357 4.23 5.72 -15.00
N ALA A 358 3.96 6.93 -14.51
CA ALA A 358 2.72 7.24 -13.80
C ALA A 358 1.49 7.02 -14.69
N PHE A 359 1.52 7.47 -15.94
CA PHE A 359 0.40 7.29 -16.87
C PHE A 359 0.15 5.83 -17.22
N ALA A 360 1.21 5.01 -17.37
CA ALA A 360 1.06 3.58 -17.61
C ALA A 360 0.25 2.92 -16.49
N ILE A 361 0.58 3.22 -15.23
CA ILE A 361 -0.13 2.71 -14.03
C ILE A 361 -1.57 3.25 -14.01
N LEU A 362 -1.75 4.57 -14.14
CA LEU A 362 -3.08 5.20 -14.09
C LEU A 362 -4.03 4.68 -15.16
N SER A 363 -3.52 4.46 -16.37
CA SER A 363 -4.36 4.08 -17.51
C SER A 363 -5.06 2.73 -17.35
N LEU A 364 -4.57 1.88 -16.45
CA LEU A 364 -5.20 0.60 -16.11
C LEU A 364 -6.47 0.77 -15.26
N HIS A 365 -6.68 1.94 -14.66
CA HIS A 365 -7.75 2.20 -13.69
C HIS A 365 -8.78 3.23 -14.16
N PHE A 366 -8.64 3.79 -15.38
CA PHE A 366 -9.54 4.83 -15.86
C PHE A 366 -11.01 4.38 -15.98
N GLU A 367 -11.28 3.10 -16.18
CA GLU A 367 -12.65 2.57 -16.20
C GLU A 367 -13.35 2.66 -14.83
N ASP A 368 -12.57 2.60 -13.75
CA ASP A 368 -13.07 2.63 -12.38
C ASP A 368 -13.10 4.05 -11.78
N PHE A 369 -12.57 5.05 -12.50
CA PHE A 369 -12.46 6.42 -11.98
C PHE A 369 -13.82 7.11 -11.88
N GLU A 370 -14.09 7.65 -10.70
CA GLU A 370 -15.16 8.62 -10.50
C GLU A 370 -14.65 10.06 -10.67
N ILE A 371 -15.57 11.03 -10.73
CA ILE A 371 -15.21 12.46 -10.92
C ILE A 371 -14.20 12.98 -9.88
N HIS A 372 -14.27 12.46 -8.64
CA HIS A 372 -13.33 12.85 -7.59
C HIS A 372 -11.91 12.34 -7.83
N ASP A 373 -11.75 11.18 -8.48
CA ASP A 373 -10.46 10.65 -8.90
C ASP A 373 -9.85 11.49 -10.02
N TRP A 374 -10.66 11.84 -11.03
CA TRP A 374 -10.24 12.75 -12.10
C TRP A 374 -9.73 14.08 -11.56
N VAL A 375 -10.47 14.68 -10.62
CA VAL A 375 -10.05 15.91 -9.93
C VAL A 375 -8.76 15.68 -9.15
N SER A 376 -8.69 14.64 -8.31
CA SER A 376 -7.52 14.35 -7.48
C SER A 376 -6.26 14.16 -8.33
N TRP A 377 -6.35 13.40 -9.42
CA TRP A 377 -5.19 13.08 -10.25
C TRP A 377 -4.77 14.23 -11.14
N PHE A 378 -5.69 14.86 -11.89
CA PHE A 378 -5.30 15.88 -12.87
C PHE A 378 -5.07 17.26 -12.27
N THR A 379 -5.79 17.62 -11.19
CA THR A 379 -5.67 18.97 -10.61
C THR A 379 -4.71 19.05 -9.43
N VAL A 380 -4.26 17.91 -8.90
CA VAL A 380 -3.33 17.86 -7.77
C VAL A 380 -2.11 17.00 -8.10
N LYS A 381 -2.28 15.67 -8.22
CA LYS A 381 -1.14 14.73 -8.24
C LYS A 381 -0.27 14.84 -9.51
N LEU A 382 -0.87 14.92 -10.69
CA LEU A 382 -0.14 14.93 -11.97
C LEU A 382 0.34 16.32 -12.40
N VAL A 383 -0.12 17.41 -11.76
CA VAL A 383 0.24 18.79 -12.13
C VAL A 383 1.73 18.99 -12.44
N PRO A 384 2.70 18.51 -11.63
CA PRO A 384 4.13 18.69 -11.93
C PRO A 384 4.60 17.91 -13.17
N LEU A 385 3.84 16.92 -13.63
CA LEU A 385 4.15 16.05 -14.76
C LEU A 385 3.34 16.36 -16.02
N LEU A 386 2.22 17.07 -15.91
CA LEU A 386 1.35 17.42 -17.03
C LEU A 386 2.05 18.09 -18.21
N PRO A 387 3.10 18.92 -18.05
CA PRO A 387 3.81 19.48 -19.19
C PRO A 387 4.46 18.43 -20.12
N SER A 388 4.62 17.19 -19.62
CA SER A 388 5.15 16.04 -20.35
C SER A 388 4.05 15.09 -20.88
N LEU A 389 2.76 15.41 -20.69
CA LEU A 389 1.64 14.65 -21.27
C LEU A 389 1.73 14.71 -22.81
N THR A 390 1.69 13.56 -23.48
CA THR A 390 1.74 13.48 -24.95
C THR A 390 0.34 13.46 -25.56
N ALA A 391 0.26 13.72 -26.88
CA ALA A 391 -1.00 13.62 -27.61
C ALA A 391 -1.61 12.21 -27.54
N GLU A 392 -0.79 11.15 -27.58
CA GLU A 392 -1.26 9.77 -27.44
C GLU A 392 -1.85 9.50 -26.05
N MET A 393 -1.18 9.98 -25.00
CA MET A 393 -1.70 9.87 -23.63
C MET A 393 -3.02 10.65 -23.48
N LEU A 394 -3.09 11.87 -24.03
CA LEU A 394 -4.32 12.67 -24.02
C LEU A 394 -5.46 11.97 -24.78
N GLN A 395 -5.15 11.35 -25.92
CA GLN A 395 -6.13 10.59 -26.70
C GLN A 395 -6.63 9.38 -25.91
N ARG A 396 -5.73 8.66 -25.23
CA ARG A 396 -6.10 7.51 -24.39
C ARG A 396 -6.95 7.94 -23.20
N VAL A 397 -6.57 8.98 -22.46
CA VAL A 397 -7.36 9.39 -21.29
C VAL A 397 -8.75 9.89 -21.70
N THR A 398 -8.85 10.65 -22.79
CA THR A 398 -10.13 11.20 -23.24
C THR A 398 -11.10 10.14 -23.78
N SER A 399 -10.65 8.93 -24.12
CA SER A 399 -11.57 7.85 -24.49
C SER A 399 -12.37 7.29 -23.32
N TYR A 400 -11.95 7.56 -22.07
CA TYR A 400 -12.63 7.12 -20.85
C TYR A 400 -13.44 8.23 -20.18
N THR A 401 -13.38 9.46 -20.68
CA THR A 401 -13.97 10.62 -20.00
C THR A 401 -15.37 10.93 -20.51
N ASP A 402 -16.24 11.38 -19.61
CA ASP A 402 -17.42 12.15 -19.97
C ASP A 402 -17.07 13.65 -20.10
N CYS A 403 -18.08 14.52 -20.23
CA CYS A 403 -17.83 15.95 -20.36
C CYS A 403 -17.25 16.56 -19.08
N ASP A 404 -17.69 16.11 -17.90
CA ASP A 404 -17.25 16.66 -16.63
C ASP A 404 -15.78 16.31 -16.37
N ALA A 405 -15.41 15.03 -16.55
CA ALA A 405 -14.02 14.57 -16.46
C ALA A 405 -13.13 15.23 -17.53
N TYR A 406 -13.63 15.40 -18.75
CA TYR A 406 -12.93 16.14 -19.80
C TYR A 406 -12.60 17.58 -19.39
N HIS A 407 -13.58 18.30 -18.82
CA HIS A 407 -13.38 19.68 -18.35
C HIS A 407 -12.32 19.78 -17.25
N VAL A 408 -12.26 18.79 -16.37
CA VAL A 408 -11.19 18.69 -15.36
C VAL A 408 -9.82 18.59 -16.03
N ILE A 409 -9.68 17.72 -17.03
CA ILE A 409 -8.41 17.52 -17.75
C ILE A 409 -8.01 18.80 -18.52
N VAL A 410 -8.93 19.43 -19.24
CA VAL A 410 -8.66 20.68 -19.98
C VAL A 410 -8.27 21.81 -19.04
N GLY A 411 -8.98 21.95 -17.91
CA GLY A 411 -8.65 22.93 -16.88
C GLY A 411 -7.25 22.71 -16.31
N ALA A 412 -6.91 21.45 -16.02
CA ALA A 412 -5.60 21.07 -15.52
C ALA A 412 -4.48 21.39 -16.53
N LEU A 413 -4.63 20.98 -17.79
CA LEU A 413 -3.66 21.27 -18.86
C LEU A 413 -3.52 22.77 -19.11
N SER A 414 -4.62 23.52 -19.00
CA SER A 414 -4.57 24.98 -19.13
C SER A 414 -3.82 25.65 -17.98
N SER A 415 -3.85 25.08 -16.78
CA SER A 415 -3.10 25.63 -15.64
C SER A 415 -1.58 25.50 -15.80
N VAL A 416 -1.11 24.47 -16.53
CA VAL A 416 0.31 24.23 -16.82
C VAL A 416 0.73 24.63 -18.24
N PHE A 417 -0.13 25.32 -18.98
CA PHE A 417 0.08 25.66 -20.39
C PHE A 417 1.42 26.36 -20.65
N GLU A 418 1.79 27.34 -19.82
CA GLU A 418 3.05 28.10 -19.97
C GLU A 418 4.31 27.26 -19.71
N GLN A 419 4.16 26.10 -19.06
CA GLN A 419 5.25 25.18 -18.76
C GLN A 419 5.48 24.17 -19.89
N MET A 420 4.56 24.09 -20.85
CA MET A 420 4.65 23.26 -22.04
C MET A 420 5.48 23.93 -23.13
N THR A 421 6.13 23.13 -23.96
CA THR A 421 6.73 23.64 -25.21
C THR A 421 5.63 24.00 -26.20
N SER A 422 5.88 24.97 -27.09
CA SER A 422 4.93 25.34 -28.15
C SER A 422 4.56 24.14 -29.04
N LEU A 423 5.53 23.27 -29.35
CA LEU A 423 5.28 22.01 -30.06
C LEU A 423 4.26 21.15 -29.33
N ARG A 424 4.44 20.96 -28.02
CA ARG A 424 3.52 20.14 -27.22
C ARG A 424 2.12 20.76 -27.20
N GLN A 425 2.01 22.07 -27.00
CA GLN A 425 0.71 22.75 -27.01
C GLN A 425 -0.02 22.52 -28.34
N GLN A 426 0.68 22.61 -29.47
CA GLN A 426 0.12 22.36 -30.80
C GLN A 426 -0.25 20.89 -31.04
N GLU A 427 0.50 19.94 -30.47
CA GLU A 427 0.18 18.50 -30.59
C GLU A 427 -1.06 18.09 -29.79
N LEU A 428 -1.32 18.72 -28.63
CA LEU A 428 -2.48 18.41 -27.79
C LEU A 428 -3.79 18.98 -28.36
N THR A 429 -3.75 20.15 -29.01
CA THR A 429 -4.95 20.84 -29.52
C THR A 429 -5.81 19.98 -30.47
N PRO A 430 -5.27 19.29 -31.49
CA PRO A 430 -6.05 18.43 -32.36
C PRO A 430 -6.78 17.31 -31.63
N VAL A 431 -6.22 16.79 -30.53
CA VAL A 431 -6.85 15.73 -29.72
C VAL A 431 -8.08 16.28 -29.00
N LEU A 432 -7.96 17.46 -28.37
CA LEU A 432 -9.09 18.16 -27.73
C LEU A 432 -10.21 18.46 -28.73
N LEU A 433 -9.82 18.97 -29.91
CA LEU A 433 -10.74 19.26 -31.00
C LEU A 433 -11.46 18.00 -31.51
N GLY A 434 -10.71 16.91 -31.69
CA GLY A 434 -11.23 15.62 -32.12
C GLY A 434 -12.25 15.05 -31.14
N TYR A 435 -11.95 15.10 -29.84
CA TYR A 435 -12.86 14.68 -28.78
C TYR A 435 -14.20 15.44 -28.84
N LEU A 436 -14.17 16.78 -28.91
CA LEU A 436 -15.39 17.60 -28.96
C LEU A 436 -16.21 17.35 -30.24
N LYS A 437 -15.56 17.19 -31.40
CA LYS A 437 -16.22 16.81 -32.66
C LYS A 437 -16.92 15.46 -32.53
N GLN A 438 -16.26 14.46 -31.92
CA GLN A 438 -16.83 13.14 -31.68
C GLN A 438 -18.04 13.21 -30.74
N ARG A 439 -17.93 13.91 -29.60
CA ARG A 439 -19.03 14.06 -28.64
C ARG A 439 -20.25 14.73 -29.27
N ARG A 440 -20.02 15.79 -30.05
CA ARG A 440 -21.08 16.48 -30.80
C ARG A 440 -21.77 15.54 -31.79
N ALA A 441 -21.01 14.72 -32.52
CA ALA A 441 -21.57 13.71 -33.42
C ALA A 441 -22.41 12.65 -32.68
N SER A 442 -22.05 12.34 -31.43
CA SER A 442 -22.82 11.46 -30.54
C SER A 442 -24.01 12.15 -29.83
N GLY A 443 -24.28 13.43 -30.13
CA GLY A 443 -25.40 14.19 -29.55
C GLY A 443 -25.13 14.83 -28.19
N SER A 444 -23.89 14.78 -27.69
CA SER A 444 -23.47 15.44 -26.45
C SER A 444 -22.66 16.69 -26.80
N THR A 445 -23.22 17.86 -26.52
CA THR A 445 -22.44 19.11 -26.53
C THR A 445 -21.79 19.20 -25.16
N CYS A 446 -20.51 18.82 -25.03
CA CYS A 446 -19.71 19.08 -23.82
C CYS A 446 -19.48 20.59 -23.59
N SER A 447 -20.43 21.43 -23.99
CA SER A 447 -20.60 22.79 -23.54
C SER A 447 -21.37 22.73 -22.23
N THR A 448 -20.84 23.36 -21.18
CA THR A 448 -21.65 23.68 -20.01
C THR A 448 -22.92 24.41 -20.47
N ASN A 449 -24.07 24.16 -19.84
CA ASN A 449 -25.33 24.92 -20.02
C ASN A 449 -25.19 26.42 -19.62
N SER A 450 -23.97 26.95 -19.59
CA SER A 450 -23.60 28.30 -19.21
C SER A 450 -24.04 29.27 -20.29
N SER A 451 -24.80 30.26 -19.90
CA SER A 451 -25.25 31.40 -20.71
C SER A 451 -24.14 32.31 -21.23
N ASN A 452 -22.85 31.98 -21.01
CA ASN A 452 -21.69 32.82 -21.36
C ASN A 452 -20.72 32.06 -22.28
N LEU A 453 -20.41 32.67 -23.43
CA LEU A 453 -19.53 32.10 -24.46
C LEU A 453 -18.10 31.87 -23.95
N SER A 454 -17.58 32.78 -23.12
CA SER A 454 -16.22 32.68 -22.56
C SER A 454 -16.05 31.45 -21.66
N THR A 455 -17.07 31.16 -20.85
CA THR A 455 -17.09 29.99 -19.96
C THR A 455 -17.13 28.69 -20.77
N CYS A 456 -17.95 28.65 -21.82
CA CYS A 456 -18.02 27.50 -22.72
C CYS A 456 -16.69 27.27 -23.45
N LEU A 457 -16.08 28.33 -24.00
CA LEU A 457 -14.78 28.23 -24.70
C LEU A 457 -13.66 27.78 -23.75
N TRP A 458 -13.62 28.33 -22.53
CA TRP A 458 -12.69 27.91 -21.51
C TRP A 458 -12.88 26.45 -21.11
N ALA A 459 -14.12 26.01 -20.89
CA ALA A 459 -14.40 24.62 -20.56
C ALA A 459 -14.04 23.66 -21.71
N CYS A 460 -14.28 24.07 -22.96
CA CYS A 460 -14.00 23.26 -24.15
C CYS A 460 -12.50 23.13 -24.44
N PHE A 461 -11.74 24.22 -24.39
CA PHE A 461 -10.35 24.26 -24.85
C PHE A 461 -9.38 24.94 -23.89
N GLY A 462 -9.88 25.71 -22.92
CA GLY A 462 -9.06 26.52 -22.03
C GLY A 462 -8.08 27.40 -22.81
N LYS A 463 -6.80 27.38 -22.43
CA LYS A 463 -5.74 28.15 -23.12
C LYS A 463 -5.37 27.61 -24.51
N PHE A 464 -5.78 26.39 -24.88
CA PHE A 464 -5.48 25.80 -26.19
C PHE A 464 -6.36 26.36 -27.32
N SER A 465 -7.40 27.11 -26.97
CA SER A 465 -8.31 27.77 -27.92
C SER A 465 -7.58 28.61 -28.97
N ILE A 466 -6.43 29.20 -28.63
CA ILE A 466 -5.60 30.00 -29.54
C ILE A 466 -5.09 29.23 -30.77
N TYR A 467 -4.98 27.89 -30.68
CA TYR A 467 -4.47 27.00 -31.72
C TYR A 467 -5.57 26.33 -32.55
N VAL A 468 -6.85 26.58 -32.23
CA VAL A 468 -7.99 26.00 -32.97
C VAL A 468 -8.34 26.89 -34.15
N ASP A 469 -8.66 26.32 -35.31
CA ASP A 469 -9.16 27.13 -36.42
C ASP A 469 -10.47 27.84 -36.06
N TYR A 470 -10.60 29.11 -36.42
CA TYR A 470 -11.78 29.94 -36.11
C TYR A 470 -13.09 29.31 -36.62
N GLU A 471 -13.05 28.72 -37.80
CA GLU A 471 -14.20 28.03 -38.41
C GLU A 471 -14.60 26.78 -37.63
N ASP A 472 -13.64 26.06 -37.05
CA ASP A 472 -13.90 24.92 -36.18
C ASP A 472 -14.53 25.36 -34.84
N LEU A 473 -14.04 26.46 -34.25
CA LEU A 473 -14.66 27.06 -33.07
C LEU A 473 -16.11 27.47 -33.34
N ARG A 474 -16.36 28.12 -34.49
CA ARG A 474 -17.69 28.53 -34.93
C ARG A 474 -18.62 27.34 -35.19
N GLY A 475 -18.08 26.25 -35.74
CA GLY A 475 -18.85 25.02 -35.98
C GLY A 475 -19.18 24.24 -34.70
N LEU A 476 -18.33 24.34 -33.67
CA LEU A 476 -18.47 23.59 -32.42
C LEU A 476 -19.26 24.31 -31.33
N ILE A 477 -19.22 25.65 -31.30
CA ILE A 477 -19.83 26.44 -30.22
C ILE A 477 -20.97 27.27 -30.80
N GLU A 478 -22.20 27.00 -30.34
CA GLU A 478 -23.37 27.76 -30.77
C GLU A 478 -23.28 29.21 -30.27
N GLY A 479 -23.59 30.17 -31.14
CA GLY A 479 -23.47 31.61 -30.82
C GLY A 479 -22.03 32.15 -30.80
N PHE A 480 -21.04 31.36 -31.22
CA PHE A 480 -19.67 31.84 -31.37
C PHE A 480 -19.59 32.95 -32.43
N GLY A 481 -18.93 34.06 -32.09
CA GLY A 481 -18.95 35.29 -32.88
C GLY A 481 -19.26 36.56 -32.07
N SER A 482 -19.39 36.47 -30.74
CA SER A 482 -19.43 37.62 -29.83
C SER A 482 -18.03 38.02 -29.35
N PHE A 483 -17.90 39.23 -28.79
CA PHE A 483 -16.65 39.76 -28.23
C PHE A 483 -16.43 39.36 -26.76
N GLU A 484 -17.27 38.48 -26.20
CA GLU A 484 -17.21 38.07 -24.79
C GLU A 484 -15.99 37.21 -24.44
N ALA A 485 -15.38 36.57 -25.44
CA ALA A 485 -14.28 35.62 -25.27
C ALA A 485 -12.95 36.07 -25.89
N LEU A 486 -12.79 37.37 -26.18
CA LEU A 486 -11.60 37.94 -26.84
C LEU A 486 -10.27 37.50 -26.20
N ASP A 487 -10.23 37.45 -24.87
CA ASP A 487 -9.03 37.09 -24.09
C ASP A 487 -8.54 35.66 -24.33
N LEU A 488 -9.41 34.79 -24.85
CA LEU A 488 -9.10 33.40 -25.17
C LEU A 488 -8.76 33.20 -26.66
N LEU A 489 -8.86 34.24 -27.49
CA LEU A 489 -8.58 34.15 -28.91
C LEU A 489 -7.15 34.58 -29.23
N SER A 490 -6.55 33.96 -30.25
CA SER A 490 -5.31 34.42 -30.87
C SER A 490 -5.55 35.69 -31.69
N ALA A 491 -4.50 36.46 -31.95
CA ALA A 491 -4.58 37.66 -32.79
C ALA A 491 -5.18 37.37 -34.18
N SER A 492 -4.88 36.20 -34.74
CA SER A 492 -5.43 35.74 -36.02
C SER A 492 -6.94 35.45 -35.96
N GLN A 493 -7.43 34.85 -34.86
CA GLN A 493 -8.85 34.61 -34.63
C GLN A 493 -9.60 35.92 -34.37
N VAL A 494 -9.00 36.85 -33.63
CA VAL A 494 -9.55 38.20 -33.41
C VAL A 494 -9.69 38.96 -34.74
N ALA A 495 -8.75 38.81 -35.67
CA ALA A 495 -8.86 39.39 -37.01
C ALA A 495 -10.05 38.82 -37.81
N GLN A 496 -10.25 37.51 -37.73
CA GLN A 496 -11.39 36.85 -38.39
C GLN A 496 -12.72 37.27 -37.75
N LEU A 497 -12.78 37.36 -36.42
CA LEU A 497 -13.93 37.90 -35.70
C LEU A 497 -14.21 39.35 -36.14
N ALA A 498 -13.20 40.21 -36.18
CA ALA A 498 -13.35 41.62 -36.56
C ALA A 498 -13.89 41.79 -37.99
N ALA A 499 -13.42 40.96 -38.93
CA ALA A 499 -13.89 40.93 -40.30
C ALA A 499 -15.37 40.54 -40.41
N GLN A 500 -15.78 39.51 -39.67
CA GLN A 500 -17.12 38.91 -39.81
C GLN A 500 -18.21 39.56 -38.94
N SER A 501 -17.84 40.25 -37.85
CA SER A 501 -18.77 40.83 -36.86
C SER A 501 -19.16 42.29 -37.12
N GLY A 502 -18.58 42.93 -38.14
CA GLY A 502 -18.78 44.37 -38.39
C GLY A 502 -17.96 45.29 -37.48
N ALA A 503 -17.05 44.74 -36.66
CA ALA A 503 -16.17 45.52 -35.76
C ALA A 503 -15.41 46.63 -36.50
N LEU A 504 -14.97 46.36 -37.72
CA LEU A 504 -14.23 47.32 -38.55
C LEU A 504 -15.01 48.62 -38.83
N ASN A 505 -16.33 48.60 -38.65
CA ASN A 505 -17.22 49.75 -38.86
C ASN A 505 -17.79 50.31 -37.55
N ASN A 506 -17.36 49.82 -36.38
CA ASN A 506 -17.87 50.22 -35.08
C ASN A 506 -16.71 50.58 -34.14
N ALA A 507 -16.64 51.85 -33.74
CA ALA A 507 -15.55 52.39 -32.92
C ALA A 507 -15.44 51.71 -31.54
N ASP A 508 -16.57 51.30 -30.94
CA ASP A 508 -16.56 50.64 -29.63
C ASP A 508 -16.03 49.20 -29.74
N LEU A 509 -16.48 48.47 -30.76
CA LEU A 509 -16.05 47.08 -30.99
C LEU A 509 -14.59 46.99 -31.43
N ILE A 510 -14.13 47.89 -32.30
CA ILE A 510 -12.72 47.91 -32.70
C ILE A 510 -11.82 48.32 -31.53
N ARG A 511 -12.31 49.13 -30.58
CA ARG A 511 -11.56 49.44 -29.36
C ARG A 511 -11.36 48.20 -28.50
N LEU A 512 -12.39 47.38 -28.30
CA LEU A 512 -12.26 46.09 -27.60
C LEU A 512 -11.24 45.15 -28.28
N VAL A 513 -11.19 45.14 -29.62
CA VAL A 513 -10.18 44.38 -30.37
C VAL A 513 -8.78 44.85 -30.06
N PHE A 514 -8.53 46.17 -30.12
CA PHE A 514 -7.20 46.70 -29.84
C PHE A 514 -6.84 46.62 -28.35
N ASP A 515 -7.79 46.75 -27.44
CA ASP A 515 -7.59 46.52 -26.00
C ASP A 515 -7.09 45.08 -25.75
N ARG A 516 -7.61 44.09 -26.49
CA ARG A 516 -7.12 42.70 -26.42
C ARG A 516 -5.72 42.52 -27.02
N LEU A 517 -5.38 43.25 -28.09
CA LEU A 517 -4.07 43.16 -28.74
C LEU A 517 -2.99 43.92 -27.95
N ASP A 518 -3.36 44.84 -27.06
CA ASP A 518 -2.46 45.63 -26.22
C ASP A 518 -1.96 44.85 -24.99
N GLY A 519 -1.34 43.69 -25.23
CA GLY A 519 -0.72 42.84 -24.22
C GLY A 519 0.81 42.86 -24.24
N ASP A 520 1.45 41.94 -23.50
CA ASP A 520 2.91 41.84 -23.40
C ASP A 520 3.62 41.68 -24.76
N ASN A 521 2.92 41.13 -25.76
CA ASN A 521 3.40 40.92 -27.13
C ASN A 521 2.71 41.82 -28.17
N ALA A 522 2.26 43.02 -27.79
CA ALA A 522 1.40 43.88 -28.61
C ALA A 522 1.89 44.09 -30.06
N LEU A 523 3.19 44.29 -30.27
CA LEU A 523 3.76 44.46 -31.62
C LEU A 523 3.58 43.21 -32.49
N GLN A 524 3.78 42.03 -31.92
CA GLN A 524 3.58 40.76 -32.62
C GLN A 524 2.10 40.50 -32.86
N ASP A 525 1.28 40.67 -31.82
CA ASP A 525 -0.17 40.44 -31.89
C ASP A 525 -0.84 41.36 -32.93
N VAL A 526 -0.48 42.65 -32.96
CA VAL A 526 -0.96 43.58 -33.99
C VAL A 526 -0.47 43.17 -35.39
N GLY A 527 0.78 42.73 -35.53
CA GLY A 527 1.34 42.25 -36.79
C GLY A 527 0.61 41.01 -37.33
N GLU A 528 0.36 40.04 -36.46
CA GLU A 528 -0.41 38.84 -36.78
C GLU A 528 -1.86 39.16 -37.11
N PHE A 529 -2.50 40.04 -36.33
CA PHE A 529 -3.85 40.52 -36.57
C PHE A 529 -3.98 41.15 -37.96
N LEU A 530 -3.12 42.11 -38.31
CA LEU A 530 -3.16 42.78 -39.62
C LEU A 530 -2.91 41.80 -40.77
N THR A 531 -1.96 40.88 -40.59
CA THR A 531 -1.63 39.85 -41.59
C THR A 531 -2.83 38.91 -41.82
N ALA A 532 -3.49 38.47 -40.75
CA ALA A 532 -4.68 37.63 -40.84
C ALA A 532 -5.86 38.39 -41.43
N LEU A 533 -6.07 39.65 -41.03
CA LEU A 533 -7.14 40.51 -41.53
C LEU A 533 -7.05 40.70 -43.05
N LEU A 534 -5.84 40.96 -43.57
CA LEU A 534 -5.59 41.09 -45.01
C LEU A 534 -5.86 39.79 -45.78
N ARG A 535 -5.76 38.62 -45.14
CA ARG A 535 -6.07 37.33 -45.76
C ARG A 535 -7.57 37.01 -45.76
N THR A 536 -8.40 37.75 -45.03
CA THR A 536 -9.86 37.54 -45.04
C THR A 536 -10.50 38.12 -46.30
N SER A 537 -11.31 37.30 -46.99
CA SER A 537 -11.92 37.63 -48.29
C SER A 537 -12.85 38.86 -48.26
N GLN A 538 -13.44 39.18 -47.10
CA GLN A 538 -14.26 40.37 -46.89
C GLN A 538 -13.47 41.69 -46.88
N VAL A 539 -12.18 41.64 -46.57
CA VAL A 539 -11.28 42.81 -46.59
C VAL A 539 -10.67 42.99 -47.97
N CYS A 540 -10.27 41.89 -48.65
CA CYS A 540 -9.78 41.94 -50.04
C CYS A 540 -10.82 42.52 -51.03
N SER A 541 -12.12 42.30 -50.78
CA SER A 541 -13.20 42.88 -51.61
C SER A 541 -13.50 44.35 -51.32
N ARG A 542 -13.12 44.88 -50.14
CA ARG A 542 -13.36 46.28 -49.73
C ARG A 542 -12.19 47.22 -49.98
N PHE A 543 -10.95 46.72 -49.98
CA PHE A 543 -9.73 47.54 -50.13
C PHE A 543 -9.05 47.44 -51.51
N GLY A 544 -9.62 46.69 -52.44
CA GLY A 544 -9.09 46.51 -53.79
C GLY A 544 -8.08 45.36 -53.89
N HIS A 545 -8.17 44.59 -54.98
CA HIS A 545 -7.46 43.32 -55.20
C HIS A 545 -5.92 43.37 -55.12
N GLN A 546 -5.30 44.56 -55.15
CA GLN A 546 -3.83 44.70 -55.23
C GLN A 546 -3.05 44.45 -53.92
N SER A 547 -3.73 44.37 -52.77
CA SER A 547 -3.06 44.18 -51.47
C SER A 547 -3.01 42.73 -50.97
N CYS A 548 -3.64 41.78 -51.67
CA CYS A 548 -3.69 40.37 -51.28
C CYS A 548 -2.72 39.58 -52.18
N GLY A 549 -1.56 39.19 -51.64
CA GLY A 549 -0.50 38.53 -52.41
C GLY A 549 -0.96 37.24 -53.10
N GLU A 550 -1.06 37.28 -54.43
CA GLU A 550 -1.27 36.10 -55.27
C GLU A 550 0.01 35.25 -55.28
N ARG A 551 -0.04 34.06 -54.68
CA ARG A 551 0.82 32.96 -55.15
C ARG A 551 0.19 32.39 -56.41
N HIS A 552 0.58 32.93 -57.56
CA HIS A 552 0.43 32.20 -58.81
C HIS A 552 1.40 31.02 -58.81
N HIS A 553 0.86 29.80 -58.76
CA HIS A 553 1.54 28.62 -59.27
C HIS A 553 1.62 28.76 -60.79
N ASP A 554 2.77 29.22 -61.29
CA ASP A 554 3.11 29.10 -62.71
C ASP A 554 3.83 27.77 -62.95
N GLU A 555 3.04 26.73 -63.25
CA GLU A 555 3.49 25.64 -64.11
C GLU A 555 3.36 26.11 -65.57
N SER A 556 4.40 26.73 -66.10
CA SER A 556 4.61 26.76 -67.55
C SER A 556 6.09 26.89 -67.87
N GLY A 557 6.52 26.01 -68.77
CA GLY A 557 7.91 25.64 -68.95
C GLY A 557 8.78 26.75 -69.53
N LEU A 558 9.98 26.84 -68.97
CA LEU A 558 11.14 27.50 -69.52
C LEU A 558 11.33 27.16 -71.02
N ARG A 559 11.00 28.10 -71.90
CA ARG A 559 11.76 28.29 -73.14
C ARG A 559 12.55 29.57 -73.01
N HIS A 560 13.87 29.43 -72.91
CA HIS A 560 14.81 30.52 -73.16
C HIS A 560 14.61 31.08 -74.58
N PRO A 561 14.61 32.41 -74.72
CA PRO A 561 15.19 33.06 -75.86
C PRO A 561 16.51 33.71 -75.43
N GLN A 562 17.61 33.31 -76.07
CA GLN A 562 18.80 34.15 -76.16
C GLN A 562 18.43 35.51 -76.78
N PRO A 563 19.13 36.59 -76.38
CA PRO A 563 18.79 37.95 -76.77
C PRO A 563 19.08 38.13 -78.26
N PRO A 564 18.25 38.86 -79.01
CA PRO A 564 18.68 39.26 -80.33
C PRO A 564 19.44 40.58 -80.15
N PHE A 565 20.03 41.04 -81.24
CA PHE A 565 19.87 42.46 -81.49
C PHE A 565 18.39 42.83 -81.51
#